data_AF-A0A349WGJ2-F1
#
_entry.id   AF-A0A349WGJ2-F1
#
_cell.length_a   1.000
_cell.length_b   1.000
_cell.length_c   1.000
_cell.angle_alpha   90.00
_cell.angle_beta   90.00
_cell.angle_gamma   90.00
#
_symmetry.space_group_name_H-M   'P 1'
#
loop_
_entity.id
_entity.type
_entity.pdbx_description
1 polymer ?
#
loop_
_entity_poly.entity_id
_entity_poly.type
_entity_poly.pdbx_seq_one_letter_code
_entity_poly.pdbx_strand_id
1 'polypeptide(L)' 'ISFYAKKARGYMSSFLIRNRIKDIDGLKQFSEKGYNLDPDQSTDSKPVFIRTEENRIAV' A
#
# COMPACT_ATOMS: atom_id res chain seq x y z
N ILE A 1 2.98 -6.72 15.88
CA ILE A 1 2.63 -5.90 14.69
C ILE A 1 3.56 -4.70 14.65
N SER A 2 4.54 -4.74 13.75
CA SER A 2 5.68 -3.81 13.70
C SER A 2 5.27 -2.43 13.18
N PHE A 3 5.93 -1.37 13.64
CA PHE A 3 5.63 0.05 13.37
C PHE A 3 5.38 0.39 11.89
N TYR A 4 5.98 -0.36 10.97
CA TYR A 4 5.80 -0.21 9.53
C TYR A 4 4.38 -0.51 9.06
N ALA A 5 3.73 -1.55 9.60
CA ALA A 5 2.36 -1.88 9.25
C ALA A 5 1.38 -0.76 9.65
N LYS A 6 1.68 -0.03 10.74
CA LYS A 6 0.90 1.14 11.14
C LYS A 6 1.09 2.32 10.18
N LYS A 7 2.33 2.58 9.75
CA LYS A 7 2.62 3.62 8.75
C LYS A 7 2.00 3.31 7.38
N ALA A 8 2.08 2.06 6.93
CA ALA A 8 1.49 1.60 5.67
C ALA A 8 -0.01 1.91 5.61
N ARG A 9 -0.74 1.61 6.69
CA ARG A 9 -2.18 1.94 6.79
C ARG A 9 -2.45 3.43 6.67
N GLY A 10 -1.64 4.27 7.31
CA GLY A 10 -1.75 5.73 7.19
C GLY A 10 -1.56 6.23 5.76
N TYR A 11 -0.54 5.73 5.05
CA TYR A 11 -0.31 6.08 3.64
C TYR A 11 -1.45 5.60 2.75
N MET A 12 -1.90 4.36 2.93
CA MET A 12 -3.02 3.80 2.17
C MET A 12 -4.29 4.63 2.36
N SER A 13 -4.63 4.98 3.60
CA SER A 13 -5.78 5.84 3.90
C SER A 13 -5.63 7.24 3.29
N SER A 14 -4.44 7.84 3.33
CA SER A 14 -4.20 9.15 2.72
C SER A 14 -4.36 9.11 1.20
N PHE A 15 -3.83 8.08 0.54
CA PHE A 15 -3.95 7.88 -0.90
C PHE A 15 -5.41 7.69 -1.33
N LEU A 16 -6.17 6.87 -0.61
CA LEU A 16 -7.60 6.66 -0.87
C LEU A 16 -8.40 7.96 -0.81
N ILE A 17 -8.17 8.79 0.21
CA ILE A 17 -8.88 10.07 0.39
C ILE A 17 -8.49 11.07 -0.70
N ARG A 18 -7.19 11.22 -0.97
CA ARG A 18 -6.68 12.19 -1.97
C ARG A 18 -7.18 11.89 -3.37
N ASN A 19 -7.17 10.62 -3.76
CA ASN A 19 -7.61 10.17 -5.09
C ASN A 19 -9.12 9.84 -5.15
N ARG A 20 -9.85 10.01 -4.04
CA ARG A 20 -11.28 9.71 -3.90
C ARG A 20 -11.67 8.32 -4.42
N ILE A 21 -10.82 7.34 -4.11
CA ILE A 21 -11.00 5.98 -4.57
C ILE A 21 -12.13 5.33 -3.77
N LYS A 22 -13.08 4.75 -4.50
CA LYS A 22 -14.23 4.04 -3.92
C LYS A 22 -14.24 2.54 -4.24
N ASP A 23 -13.39 2.11 -5.16
CA ASP A 23 -13.36 0.76 -5.70
C ASP A 23 -12.05 0.06 -5.39
N ILE A 24 -12.10 -1.28 -5.31
CA ILE A 24 -10.93 -2.13 -5.09
C ILE A 24 -9.88 -1.93 -6.19
N ASP A 25 -10.32 -1.67 -7.43
CA ASP A 25 -9.41 -1.49 -8.55
C ASP A 25 -8.49 -0.28 -8.37
N GLY A 26 -9.02 0.82 -7.83
CA GLY A 26 -8.19 1.97 -7.47
C GLY A 26 -7.28 1.69 -6.27
N LEU A 27 -7.69 0.82 -5.33
CA LEU A 27 -6.82 0.42 -4.22
C LEU A 27 -5.59 -0.35 -4.74
N LYS A 28 -5.74 -1.18 -5.77
CA LYS A 28 -4.63 -1.90 -6.43
C LYS A 28 -3.58 -0.95 -7.04
N GLN A 29 -3.93 0.30 -7.31
CA GLN A 29 -2.99 1.32 -7.82
C GLN A 29 -2.10 1.96 -6.73
N PHE A 30 -2.29 1.61 -5.46
CA PHE A 30 -1.47 2.13 -4.38
C PHE A 30 0.00 1.70 -4.53
N SER A 31 0.86 2.67 -4.85
CA SER A 31 2.32 2.47 -5.05
C SER A 31 3.19 3.51 -4.31
N GLU A 32 2.67 4.11 -3.23
CA GLU A 32 3.37 5.18 -2.53
C GLU A 32 4.52 4.66 -1.65
N LYS A 33 5.58 5.46 -1.50
CA LYS A 33 6.68 5.25 -0.52
C LYS A 33 7.35 3.86 -0.63
N GLY A 34 7.41 3.33 -1.84
CA GLY A 34 8.04 2.05 -2.18
C GLY A 34 7.20 0.82 -1.87
N TYR A 35 5.95 0.99 -1.40
CA TYR A 35 5.00 -0.11 -1.35
C TYR A 35 4.54 -0.41 -2.78
N ASN A 36 4.46 -1.69 -3.13
CA ASN A 36 3.93 -2.17 -4.40
C ASN A 36 2.95 -3.31 -4.14
N LEU A 37 1.94 -3.43 -5.01
CA LEU A 37 1.05 -4.58 -4.98
C LEU A 37 1.83 -5.83 -5.38
N ASP A 38 1.68 -6.89 -4.58
CA ASP A 38 2.21 -8.22 -4.89
C ASP A 38 1.09 -9.02 -5.60
N PRO A 39 1.12 -9.17 -6.94
CA PRO A 39 0.05 -9.86 -7.66
C PRO A 39 -0.01 -11.37 -7.35
N ASP A 40 1.07 -11.95 -6.85
CA ASP A 40 1.17 -13.39 -6.56
C ASP A 40 0.42 -13.72 -5.25
N GLN A 41 0.54 -12.83 -4.26
CA GLN A 41 -0.16 -12.97 -2.98
C GLN A 41 -1.46 -12.16 -2.88
N SER A 42 -1.73 -11.26 -3.83
CA SER A 42 -2.97 -10.48 -3.86
C SER A 42 -4.12 -11.32 -4.39
N THR A 43 -5.16 -11.48 -3.59
CA THR A 43 -6.45 -12.04 -4.03
C THR A 43 -7.43 -10.92 -4.32
N ASP A 44 -8.49 -11.19 -5.07
CA ASP A 44 -9.49 -10.19 -5.45
C ASP A 44 -10.15 -9.48 -4.25
N SER A 45 -10.28 -10.18 -3.12
CA SER A 45 -10.79 -9.61 -1.87
C SER A 45 -9.70 -9.11 -0.90
N LYS A 46 -8.42 -9.39 -1.18
CA LYS A 46 -7.30 -9.09 -0.28
C LYS A 46 -6.06 -8.68 -1.07
N PRO A 47 -5.93 -7.41 -1.44
CA PRO A 47 -4.69 -6.91 -2.03
C PRO A 47 -3.58 -6.90 -0.97
N VAL A 48 -2.44 -7.51 -1.32
CA VAL A 48 -1.25 -7.57 -0.47
C VAL A 48 -0.23 -6.59 -1.03
N PHE A 49 0.23 -5.68 -0.17
CA PHE A 49 1.24 -4.69 -0.52
C PHE A 49 2.56 -5.02 0.17
N ILE A 50 3.60 -5.20 -0.62
CA ILE A 50 4.96 -5.47 -0.15
C ILE A 50 5.84 -4.24 -0.35
N ARG A 51 6.91 -4.14 0.42
CA ARG A 51 7.90 -3.09 0.29
C ARG A 51 9.29 -3.71 0.34
N THR A 52 10.11 -3.46 -0.68
CA THR A 52 11.52 -3.87 -0.68
C THR A 52 12.35 -2.97 0.25
N GLU A 53 13.39 -3.53 0.87
CA GLU A 53 14.24 -2.79 1.81
C GLU A 53 15.03 -1.64 1.15
N GLU A 54 15.25 -1.71 -0.17
CA GLU A 54 15.92 -0.68 -0.98
C GLU A 54 15.19 0.67 -0.97
N ASN A 55 13.87 0.71 -0.74
CA ASN A 55 13.09 1.94 -0.58
C ASN A 55 13.02 2.43 0.88
N ARG A 56 14.06 2.15 1.69
CA ARG A 56 14.27 2.83 2.97
C ARG A 56 14.59 4.30 2.69
N ILE A 57 13.58 5.17 2.78
CA ILE A 57 13.85 6.58 3.08
C ILE A 57 14.44 6.58 4.49
N ALA A 58 15.76 6.62 4.57
CA ALA A 58 16.48 6.93 5.79
C ALA A 58 16.01 8.32 6.22
N VAL A 59 15.36 8.38 7.38
CA VAL A 59 15.01 9.63 8.06
C VAL A 59 16.21 10.05 8.89
#